data_AF-A0A933L5G4-F1
#
_entry.id   AF-A0A933L5G4-F1
#
_cell.length_a   1.000
_cell.length_b   1.000
_cell.length_c   1.000
_cell.angle_alpha   90.00
_cell.angle_beta   90.00
_cell.angle_gamma   90.00
#
_symmetry.space_group_name_H-M   'P 1'
#
loop_
_entity.id
_entity.type
_entity.pdbx_description
1 polymer ?
#
loop_
_entity_poly.entity_id
_entity_poly.type
_entity_poly.pdbx_seq_one_letter_code
_entity_poly.pdbx_strand_id
1 'polypeptide(L)'
;MCNYLTKYFKIIKQSRQELGITQFELAIRTGVSLPTIQNIELGRANPTLEVLEKLSGVLDLKIEFKRIPLDWDLFASYGVGLTTQRKETKLLQKPLSNYLADHTSTLLKLIYKALYEMSTTPAVLDAERKKEALQGLLLAIKTHYPSFYKKHLVKSKAANNLISCKNLVGKVLKLRRYSLAIISGYL
;
A
#
# COMPACT_ATOMS: atom_id res chain seq x y z
N MET A 1 -3.13 -12.27 -12.38
CA MET A 1 -4.58 -12.05 -12.19
C MET A 1 -4.80 -11.71 -10.71
N CYS A 2 -4.74 -10.44 -10.32
CA CYS A 2 -4.84 -10.04 -8.91
C CYS A 2 -6.31 -9.80 -8.56
N ASN A 3 -6.94 -10.79 -7.93
CA ASN A 3 -8.38 -10.88 -7.67
C ASN A 3 -8.74 -10.37 -6.26
N TYR A 4 -8.35 -9.13 -5.91
CA TYR A 4 -8.59 -8.58 -4.56
C TYR A 4 -9.58 -7.41 -4.49
N LEU A 5 -10.12 -6.96 -5.62
CA LEU A 5 -11.18 -5.96 -5.65
C LEU A 5 -12.44 -6.58 -6.22
N THR A 6 -13.17 -7.33 -5.39
CA THR A 6 -14.62 -7.43 -5.60
C THR A 6 -15.11 -5.99 -5.65
N LYS A 7 -15.46 -5.51 -6.85
CA LYS A 7 -15.82 -4.11 -7.03
C LYS A 7 -17.02 -3.80 -6.12
N TYR A 8 -16.85 -2.85 -5.20
CA TYR A 8 -17.79 -2.55 -4.10
C TYR A 8 -19.26 -2.41 -4.55
N PHE A 9 -19.49 -1.96 -5.78
CA PHE A 9 -20.83 -1.88 -6.36
C PHE A 9 -21.56 -3.21 -6.50
N LYS A 10 -20.84 -4.33 -6.67
CA LYS A 10 -21.44 -5.67 -6.71
C LYS A 10 -22.03 -6.03 -5.35
N ILE A 11 -21.30 -5.69 -4.28
CA ILE A 11 -21.75 -5.90 -2.90
C ILE A 11 -23.01 -5.07 -2.65
N ILE A 12 -23.00 -3.78 -2.99
CA ILE A 12 -24.17 -2.89 -2.86
C ILE A 12 -25.39 -3.47 -3.58
N LYS A 13 -25.22 -3.87 -4.85
CA LYS A 13 -26.31 -4.46 -5.64
C LYS A 13 -26.83 -5.75 -5.03
N GLN A 14 -25.93 -6.62 -4.57
CA GLN A 14 -26.30 -7.91 -3.98
C GLN A 14 -27.04 -7.72 -2.66
N SER A 15 -26.54 -6.90 -1.73
CA SER A 15 -27.21 -6.60 -0.46
C SER A 15 -28.59 -5.98 -0.68
N ARG A 16 -28.73 -5.10 -1.67
CA ARG A 16 -30.04 -4.55 -2.05
C ARG A 16 -31.01 -5.67 -2.48
N GLN A 17 -30.55 -6.61 -3.29
CA GLN A 17 -31.35 -7.74 -3.77
C GLN A 17 -31.71 -8.71 -2.63
N GLU A 18 -30.79 -8.96 -1.70
CA GLU A 18 -31.00 -9.79 -0.51
C GLU A 18 -32.05 -9.17 0.44
N LEU A 19 -32.08 -7.85 0.55
CA LEU A 19 -33.11 -7.11 1.30
C LEU A 19 -34.45 -6.97 0.54
N GLY A 20 -34.53 -7.42 -0.71
CA GLY A 20 -35.75 -7.39 -1.52
C GLY A 20 -36.22 -6.00 -1.94
N ILE A 21 -35.39 -4.96 -1.84
CA ILE A 21 -35.78 -3.58 -2.13
C ILE A 21 -35.41 -3.16 -3.56
N THR A 22 -36.16 -2.23 -4.15
CA THR A 22 -35.87 -1.69 -5.49
C THR A 22 -34.76 -0.62 -5.44
N GLN A 23 -34.15 -0.29 -6.59
CA GLN A 23 -33.20 0.83 -6.68
C GLN A 23 -33.85 2.17 -6.32
N PHE A 24 -35.15 2.32 -6.60
CA PHE A 24 -35.94 3.50 -6.25
C PHE A 24 -36.18 3.59 -4.74
N GLU A 25 -36.53 2.48 -4.09
CA GLU A 25 -36.66 2.43 -2.63
C GLU A 25 -35.33 2.69 -1.93
N LEU A 26 -34.23 2.14 -2.46
CA LEU A 26 -32.90 2.44 -1.92
C LEU A 26 -32.57 3.93 -2.05
N ALA A 27 -32.88 4.55 -3.19
CA ALA A 27 -32.70 5.99 -3.40
C ALA A 27 -33.49 6.83 -2.38
N ILE A 28 -34.76 6.49 -2.14
CA ILE A 28 -35.60 7.16 -1.14
C ILE A 28 -35.02 7.00 0.27
N ARG A 29 -34.70 5.77 0.69
CA ARG A 29 -34.21 5.48 2.04
C ARG A 29 -32.87 6.13 2.34
N THR A 30 -32.02 6.28 1.33
CA THR A 30 -30.67 6.86 1.48
C THR A 30 -30.64 8.37 1.23
N GLY A 31 -31.69 8.95 0.64
CA GLY A 31 -31.69 10.34 0.19
C GLY A 31 -30.73 10.59 -0.98
N VAL A 32 -30.34 9.55 -1.71
CA VAL A 32 -29.44 9.62 -2.87
C VAL A 32 -30.27 9.53 -4.15
N SER A 33 -29.92 10.30 -5.19
CA SER A 33 -30.71 10.29 -6.43
C SER A 33 -30.71 8.90 -7.09
N LEU A 34 -31.85 8.50 -7.68
CA LEU A 34 -31.95 7.23 -8.40
C LEU A 34 -30.89 7.08 -9.50
N PRO A 35 -30.60 8.10 -10.34
CA PRO A 35 -29.50 8.00 -11.32
C PRO A 35 -28.14 7.73 -10.67
N THR A 36 -27.88 8.30 -9.49
CA THR A 36 -26.64 8.03 -8.72
C THR A 36 -26.58 6.57 -8.29
N ILE A 37 -27.66 6.02 -7.71
CA ILE A 37 -27.72 4.59 -7.31
C ILE A 37 -27.48 3.66 -8.51
N GLN A 38 -28.11 3.94 -9.65
CA GLN A 38 -27.92 3.17 -10.88
C GLN A 38 -26.47 3.21 -11.35
N ASN A 39 -25.86 4.40 -11.40
CA ASN A 39 -24.46 4.54 -11.80
C ASN A 39 -23.49 3.88 -10.81
N ILE A 40 -23.82 3.89 -9.52
CA ILE A 40 -23.06 3.16 -8.50
C ILE A 40 -23.13 1.66 -8.78
N GLU A 41 -24.32 1.06 -8.88
CA GLU A 41 -24.48 -0.39 -9.11
C GLU A 41 -23.89 -0.88 -10.44
N LEU A 42 -23.82 -0.01 -11.46
CA LEU A 42 -23.16 -0.27 -12.75
C LEU A 42 -21.63 -0.08 -12.71
N GLY A 43 -21.08 0.46 -11.62
CA GLY A 43 -19.66 0.77 -11.48
C GLY A 43 -19.18 1.96 -12.32
N ARG A 44 -20.11 2.85 -12.69
CA ARG A 44 -19.85 4.08 -13.47
C ARG A 44 -19.66 5.32 -12.59
N ALA A 45 -20.02 5.24 -11.30
CA ALA A 45 -19.83 6.31 -10.33
C ALA A 45 -18.60 6.08 -9.44
N ASN A 46 -18.03 7.16 -8.91
CA ASN A 46 -17.10 7.16 -7.79
C ASN A 46 -17.77 7.90 -6.61
N PRO A 47 -18.60 7.22 -5.81
CA PRO A 47 -19.36 7.85 -4.73
C PRO A 47 -18.44 8.42 -3.66
N THR A 48 -18.89 9.49 -3.00
CA THR A 48 -18.20 10.02 -1.82
C THR A 48 -18.35 9.06 -0.63
N LEU A 49 -17.50 9.22 0.39
CA LEU A 49 -17.63 8.46 1.63
C LEU A 49 -19.01 8.65 2.27
N GLU A 50 -19.53 9.87 2.26
CA GLU A 50 -20.87 10.19 2.77
C GLU A 50 -21.97 9.38 2.07
N VAL A 51 -21.89 9.24 0.73
CA VAL A 51 -22.84 8.41 -0.03
C VAL A 51 -22.69 6.94 0.32
N LEU A 52 -21.45 6.46 0.52
CA LEU A 52 -21.20 5.09 0.95
C LEU A 52 -21.75 4.81 2.36
N GLU A 53 -21.63 5.76 3.29
CA GLU A 53 -22.18 5.65 4.65
C GLU A 53 -23.71 5.62 4.65
N LYS A 54 -24.35 6.47 3.84
CA LYS A 54 -25.81 6.44 3.64
C LYS A 54 -26.28 5.09 3.11
N LEU A 55 -25.58 4.56 2.10
CA LEU A 55 -25.88 3.24 1.54
C LEU A 55 -25.66 2.14 2.57
N SER A 56 -24.55 2.18 3.30
CA SER A 56 -24.21 1.15 4.26
C SER A 56 -25.20 1.08 5.41
N GLY A 57 -25.72 2.22 5.88
CA GLY A 57 -26.73 2.28 6.93
C GLY A 57 -28.07 1.65 6.54
N VAL A 58 -28.46 1.72 5.26
CA VAL A 58 -29.71 1.09 4.77
C VAL A 58 -29.51 -0.38 4.41
N LEU A 59 -28.32 -0.74 3.93
CA LEU A 59 -28.00 -2.09 3.44
C LEU A 59 -27.45 -3.04 4.52
N ASP A 60 -27.46 -2.62 5.79
CA ASP A 60 -26.83 -3.33 6.92
C ASP A 60 -25.37 -3.72 6.64
N LEU A 61 -24.65 -2.79 5.99
CA LEU A 61 -23.24 -2.95 5.67
C LEU A 61 -22.40 -2.14 6.65
N LYS A 62 -21.20 -2.65 6.93
CA LYS A 62 -20.19 -1.95 7.70
C LYS A 62 -18.99 -1.59 6.82
N ILE A 63 -18.63 -0.32 6.80
CA ILE A 63 -17.41 0.15 6.16
C ILE A 63 -16.25 -0.08 7.12
N GLU A 64 -15.27 -0.88 6.71
CA GLU A 64 -14.08 -1.16 7.50
C GLU A 64 -12.81 -0.79 6.74
N PHE A 65 -11.91 -0.09 7.42
CA PHE A 65 -10.56 0.12 6.92
C PHE A 65 -9.70 -1.07 7.31
N LYS A 66 -9.31 -1.87 6.32
CA LYS A 66 -8.35 -2.96 6.52
C LYS A 66 -6.99 -2.54 6.00
N ARG A 67 -5.97 -2.71 6.85
CA ARG A 67 -4.59 -2.47 6.42
C ARG A 67 -4.14 -3.62 5.52
N ILE A 68 -3.60 -3.28 4.37
CA ILE A 68 -3.00 -4.25 3.46
C ILE A 68 -1.57 -4.51 3.93
N PRO A 69 -1.19 -5.77 4.26
CA PRO A 69 0.17 -6.10 4.67
C PRO A 69 1.17 -5.78 3.55
N LEU A 70 2.44 -5.63 3.93
CA LEU A 70 3.52 -5.42 2.99
C LEU A 70 3.87 -6.72 2.29
N ASP A 71 3.86 -6.67 0.96
CA ASP A 71 4.51 -7.67 0.14
C ASP A 71 6.03 -7.40 0.15
N TRP A 72 6.75 -8.20 0.94
CA TRP A 72 8.19 -8.08 1.11
C TRP A 72 8.98 -8.49 -0.13
N ASP A 73 8.43 -9.38 -0.96
CA ASP A 73 9.07 -9.82 -2.21
C ASP A 73 8.98 -8.70 -3.26
N LEU A 74 7.81 -8.06 -3.37
CA LEU A 74 7.67 -6.84 -4.17
C LEU A 74 8.61 -5.75 -3.66
N PHE A 75 8.71 -5.53 -2.34
CA PHE A 75 9.58 -4.48 -1.81
C PHE A 75 11.06 -4.76 -2.05
N ALA A 76 11.49 -6.02 -2.03
CA ALA A 76 12.84 -6.42 -2.40
C ALA A 76 13.17 -6.04 -3.85
N SER A 77 12.22 -6.18 -4.79
CA SER A 77 12.40 -5.75 -6.19
C SER A 77 12.64 -4.24 -6.35
N TYR A 78 12.23 -3.43 -5.37
CA TYR A 78 12.45 -1.97 -5.35
C TYR A 78 13.72 -1.55 -4.61
N GLY A 79 14.59 -2.50 -4.25
CA GLY A 79 15.93 -2.22 -3.74
C GLY A 79 16.16 -2.54 -2.27
N VAL A 80 15.22 -3.21 -1.60
CA VAL A 80 15.45 -3.68 -0.22
C VAL A 80 16.27 -4.97 -0.27
N GLY A 81 17.46 -4.95 0.33
CA GLY A 81 18.37 -6.09 0.35
C GLY A 81 17.94 -7.20 1.31
N LEU A 82 16.83 -7.87 1.00
CA LEU A 82 16.45 -9.13 1.64
C LEU A 82 17.06 -10.30 0.89
N THR A 83 17.77 -11.17 1.59
CA THR A 83 18.26 -12.43 1.03
C THR A 83 17.12 -13.44 1.03
N THR A 84 16.14 -13.27 0.15
CA THR A 84 15.20 -14.36 -0.14
C THR A 84 15.96 -15.40 -0.96
N GLN A 85 15.81 -16.67 -0.62
CA GLN A 85 16.49 -17.78 -1.26
C GLN A 85 16.45 -17.64 -2.78
N ARG A 86 17.59 -17.98 -3.38
CA ARG A 86 17.84 -18.22 -4.80
C ARG A 86 16.80 -19.20 -5.39
N LYS A 87 15.58 -18.75 -5.65
CA LYS A 87 14.62 -19.42 -6.54
C LYS A 87 14.52 -18.56 -7.80
N GLU A 88 15.35 -18.96 -8.75
CA GLU A 88 15.26 -18.68 -10.16
C GLU A 88 14.90 -17.24 -10.53
N THR A 89 15.98 -16.49 -10.70
CA THR A 89 16.22 -15.40 -11.63
C THR A 89 15.82 -15.73 -13.10
N LYS A 90 14.69 -16.39 -13.34
CA LYS A 90 14.09 -16.57 -14.66
C LYS A 90 12.70 -15.94 -14.61
N LEU A 91 12.56 -14.81 -15.29
CA LEU A 91 11.28 -14.20 -15.70
C LEU A 91 10.43 -13.54 -14.60
N LEU A 92 11.02 -12.71 -13.73
CA LEU A 92 10.26 -11.52 -13.30
C LEU A 92 10.42 -10.47 -14.39
N GLN A 93 9.59 -10.61 -15.42
CA GLN A 93 9.30 -9.55 -16.38
C GLN A 93 9.16 -8.24 -15.59
N LYS A 94 9.78 -7.15 -16.08
CA LYS A 94 9.59 -5.79 -15.57
C LYS A 94 8.15 -5.66 -15.09
N PRO A 95 7.89 -5.32 -13.81
CA PRO A 95 6.56 -5.36 -13.23
C PRO A 95 5.59 -4.72 -14.22
N LEU A 96 4.66 -5.55 -14.70
CA LEU A 96 3.74 -5.34 -15.80
C LEU A 96 3.51 -3.85 -16.06
N SER A 97 4.06 -3.36 -17.18
CA SER A 97 4.24 -1.96 -17.55
C SER A 97 2.95 -1.14 -17.73
N ASN A 98 1.79 -1.59 -17.24
CA ASN A 98 0.49 -0.99 -17.55
C ASN A 98 -0.29 -0.45 -16.34
N TYR A 99 0.31 -0.37 -15.15
CA TYR A 99 -0.27 0.32 -13.97
C TYR A 99 0.73 1.24 -13.24
N LEU A 100 1.83 1.62 -13.90
CA LEU A 100 2.90 2.45 -13.33
C LEU A 100 2.54 3.94 -13.41
N ALA A 101 1.52 4.33 -12.65
CA ALA A 101 1.43 5.69 -12.15
C ALA A 101 2.56 5.89 -11.13
N ASP A 102 3.65 6.52 -11.55
CA ASP A 102 4.76 7.05 -10.74
C ASP A 102 5.47 6.02 -9.81
N HIS A 103 6.63 5.52 -10.25
CA HIS A 103 7.51 4.64 -9.47
C HIS A 103 7.90 5.23 -8.11
N THR A 104 8.03 6.56 -8.02
CA THR A 104 8.36 7.25 -6.77
C THR A 104 7.24 7.09 -5.74
N SER A 105 5.98 7.22 -6.19
CA SER A 105 4.79 7.05 -5.35
C SER A 105 4.66 5.62 -4.81
N THR A 106 5.05 4.63 -5.63
CA THR A 106 5.00 3.22 -5.27
C THR A 106 6.07 2.88 -4.24
N LEU A 107 7.32 3.29 -4.48
CA LEU A 107 8.41 3.15 -3.52
C LEU A 107 8.05 3.81 -2.18
N LEU A 108 7.48 5.02 -2.22
CA LEU A 108 7.06 5.73 -1.02
C LEU A 108 5.99 4.97 -0.24
N LYS A 109 4.97 4.42 -0.91
CA LYS A 109 3.94 3.56 -0.30
C LYS A 109 4.55 2.34 0.38
N LEU A 110 5.50 1.66 -0.27
CA LEU A 110 6.18 0.48 0.28
C LEU A 110 7.01 0.85 1.52
N ILE A 111 7.75 1.96 1.48
CA ILE A 111 8.49 2.48 2.64
C ILE A 111 7.55 2.74 3.82
N TYR A 112 6.43 3.44 3.60
CA TYR A 112 5.48 3.72 4.67
C TYR A 112 4.83 2.48 5.27
N LYS A 113 4.53 1.47 4.43
CA LYS A 113 4.06 0.17 4.90
C LYS A 113 5.10 -0.53 5.76
N ALA A 114 6.36 -0.57 5.32
CA ALA A 114 7.46 -1.20 6.04
C ALA A 114 7.74 -0.53 7.38
N LEU A 115 7.78 0.81 7.40
CA LEU A 115 7.95 1.61 8.62
C LEU A 115 6.88 1.29 9.65
N TYR A 116 5.63 1.14 9.21
CA TYR A 116 4.55 0.79 10.11
C TYR A 116 4.68 -0.63 10.64
N GLU A 117 4.92 -1.63 9.78
CA GLU A 117 5.09 -3.01 10.24
C GLU A 117 6.16 -3.08 11.33
N MET A 118 7.33 -2.46 11.10
CA MET A 118 8.41 -2.40 12.09
C MET A 118 8.04 -1.68 13.39
N SER A 119 7.01 -0.84 13.41
CA SER A 119 6.54 -0.14 14.61
C SER A 119 5.47 -0.89 15.40
N THR A 120 4.80 -1.88 14.80
CA THR A 120 3.62 -2.53 15.39
C THR A 120 3.74 -4.03 15.62
N THR A 121 4.66 -4.76 14.96
CA THR A 121 4.77 -6.21 15.17
C THR A 121 5.73 -6.57 16.31
N PRO A 122 5.35 -7.51 17.20
CA PRO A 122 6.28 -8.18 18.09
C PRO A 122 7.23 -9.10 17.31
N ALA A 123 8.42 -9.31 17.86
CA ALA A 123 9.58 -9.94 17.24
C ALA A 123 9.29 -11.25 16.48
N VAL A 124 9.20 -11.16 15.15
CA VAL A 124 9.30 -12.30 14.23
C VAL A 124 10.78 -12.64 14.04
N LEU A 125 11.12 -13.92 13.82
CA LEU A 125 12.49 -14.41 13.60
C LEU A 125 13.30 -13.66 12.51
N ASP A 126 12.62 -12.99 11.57
CA ASP A 126 13.23 -12.18 10.50
C ASP A 126 13.05 -10.65 10.65
N ALA A 127 12.47 -10.18 11.76
CA ALA A 127 12.16 -8.76 11.96
C ALA A 127 13.44 -7.89 11.96
N GLU A 128 14.50 -8.34 12.64
CA GLU A 128 15.79 -7.62 12.66
C GLU A 128 16.43 -7.56 11.27
N ARG A 129 16.35 -8.62 10.47
CA ARG A 129 16.87 -8.60 9.08
C ARG A 129 16.12 -7.62 8.19
N LYS A 130 14.78 -7.60 8.30
CA LYS A 130 13.92 -6.65 7.57
C LYS A 130 14.19 -5.21 7.99
N LYS A 131 14.41 -4.99 9.28
CA LYS A 131 14.78 -3.69 9.85
C LYS A 131 16.13 -3.21 9.34
N GLU A 132 17.15 -4.06 9.32
CA GLU A 132 18.48 -3.74 8.76
C GLU A 132 18.41 -3.37 7.26
N ALA A 133 17.60 -4.11 6.49
CA ALA A 133 17.42 -3.84 5.06
C ALA A 133 16.69 -2.51 4.82
N LEU A 134 15.65 -2.21 5.62
CA LEU A 134 14.95 -0.92 5.59
C LEU A 134 15.86 0.24 6.02
N GLN A 135 16.72 0.03 7.01
CA GLN A 135 17.73 1.01 7.43
C GLN A 135 18.72 1.33 6.29
N GLY A 136 19.22 0.30 5.60
CA GLY A 136 20.09 0.47 4.43
C GLY A 136 19.43 1.32 3.33
N LEU A 137 18.16 1.03 3.02
CA LEU A 137 17.36 1.79 2.05
C LEU A 137 17.17 3.25 2.47
N LEU A 138 16.69 3.50 3.69
CA LEU A 138 16.45 4.84 4.20
C LEU A 138 17.73 5.68 4.26
N LEU A 139 18.85 5.05 4.61
CA LEU A 139 20.15 5.69 4.61
C LEU A 139 20.61 6.05 3.19
N ALA A 140 20.36 5.18 2.20
CA ALA A 140 20.67 5.48 0.79
C ALA A 140 19.86 6.69 0.31
N ILE A 141 18.56 6.73 0.61
CA ILE A 141 17.67 7.85 0.26
C ILE A 141 18.11 9.15 0.96
N LYS A 142 18.39 9.10 2.27
CA LYS A 142 18.82 10.30 3.02
C LYS A 142 20.15 10.87 2.49
N THR A 143 21.07 10.00 2.08
CA THR A 143 22.41 10.41 1.64
C THR A 143 22.45 10.87 0.18
N HIS A 144 21.78 10.18 -0.73
CA HIS A 144 21.86 10.45 -2.17
C HIS A 144 20.64 11.21 -2.73
N TYR A 145 19.51 11.20 -2.03
CA TYR A 145 18.26 11.88 -2.44
C TYR A 145 17.71 12.78 -1.32
N PRO A 146 18.48 13.78 -0.84
CA PRO A 146 18.12 14.58 0.32
C PRO A 146 16.84 15.40 0.12
N SER A 147 16.60 15.91 -1.10
CA SER A 147 15.37 16.64 -1.45
C SER A 147 14.13 15.75 -1.32
N PHE A 148 14.22 14.50 -1.79
CA PHE A 148 13.15 13.52 -1.66
C PHE A 148 12.91 13.15 -0.19
N TYR A 149 13.98 12.89 0.56
CA TYR A 149 13.90 12.60 2.00
C TYR A 149 13.23 13.75 2.78
N LYS A 150 13.63 15.00 2.50
CA LYS A 150 13.06 16.19 3.15
C LYS A 150 11.58 16.37 2.87
N LYS A 151 11.19 16.16 1.61
CA LYS A 151 9.80 16.30 1.17
C LYS A 151 8.89 15.21 1.73
N HIS A 152 9.38 13.96 1.79
CA HIS A 152 8.51 12.80 2.00
C HIS A 152 8.72 12.02 3.29
N LEU A 153 9.90 12.06 3.93
CA LEU A 153 10.24 11.14 5.03
C LEU A 153 10.67 11.85 6.31
N VAL A 154 11.10 13.11 6.26
CA VAL A 154 11.59 13.87 7.45
C VAL A 154 10.58 13.93 8.60
N LYS A 155 9.28 14.00 8.31
CA LYS A 155 8.23 14.08 9.34
C LYS A 155 7.98 12.74 10.04
N SER A 156 8.45 11.62 9.48
CA SER A 156 8.21 10.29 10.05
C SER A 156 9.17 10.01 11.21
N LYS A 157 8.64 9.98 12.44
CA LYS A 157 9.40 9.61 13.65
C LYS A 157 10.02 8.22 13.52
N ALA A 158 9.29 7.26 12.94
CA ALA A 158 9.78 5.90 12.72
C ALA A 158 11.00 5.88 11.78
N ALA A 159 10.97 6.65 10.68
CA ALA A 159 12.11 6.72 9.75
C ALA A 159 13.34 7.35 10.41
N ASN A 160 13.15 8.45 11.14
CA ASN A 160 14.25 9.11 11.83
C ASN A 160 14.85 8.22 12.94
N ASN A 161 14.02 7.50 13.69
CA ASN A 161 14.48 6.57 14.73
C ASN A 161 15.33 5.44 14.14
N LEU A 162 14.89 4.84 13.03
CA LEU A 162 15.62 3.74 12.37
C LEU A 162 17.00 4.17 11.86
N ILE A 163 17.13 5.39 11.35
CA ILE A 163 18.41 5.93 10.86
C ILE A 163 19.32 6.39 12.03
N SER A 164 18.74 6.80 13.16
CA SER A 164 19.48 7.32 14.32
C SER A 164 20.06 6.23 15.23
N CYS A 165 19.71 4.96 15.01
CA CYS A 165 20.30 3.85 15.76
C CYS A 165 21.83 3.80 15.52
N LYS A 166 22.61 4.04 16.57
CA LYS A 166 24.09 4.14 16.64
C LYS A 166 24.90 2.95 16.11
N ASN A 167 24.26 1.88 15.62
CA ASN A 167 24.94 0.71 15.07
C ASN A 167 24.84 0.68 13.54
N LEU A 168 25.60 1.56 12.87
CA LEU A 168 25.91 1.42 11.46
C LEU A 168 26.93 0.29 11.28
N VAL A 169 26.49 -0.93 11.56
CA VAL A 169 27.27 -2.16 11.33
C VAL A 169 27.66 -2.21 9.86
N GLY A 170 28.86 -2.70 9.52
CA GLY A 170 29.33 -2.81 8.13
C GLY A 170 28.35 -3.50 7.17
N LYS A 171 27.47 -4.35 7.70
CA LYS A 171 26.34 -4.98 7.01
C LYS A 171 25.30 -3.98 6.48
N VAL A 172 24.89 -2.99 7.27
CA VAL A 172 23.91 -1.95 6.85
C VAL A 172 24.51 -1.07 5.75
N LEU A 173 25.82 -0.78 5.81
CA LEU A 173 26.51 -0.05 4.75
C LEU A 173 26.56 -0.84 3.44
N LYS A 174 26.69 -2.18 3.49
CA LYS A 174 26.57 -3.05 2.32
C LYS A 174 25.16 -3.01 1.73
N LEU A 175 24.13 -3.11 2.58
CA LEU A 175 22.73 -3.02 2.16
C LEU A 175 22.39 -1.65 1.56
N ARG A 176 22.93 -0.56 2.12
CA ARG A 176 22.82 0.80 1.56
C ARG A 176 23.34 0.86 0.12
N ARG A 177 24.52 0.31 -0.14
CA ARG A 177 25.12 0.29 -1.49
C ARG A 177 24.25 -0.49 -2.48
N TYR A 178 23.75 -1.65 -2.06
CA TYR A 178 22.81 -2.45 -2.86
C TYR A 178 21.53 -1.68 -3.18
N SER A 179 20.93 -1.06 -2.16
CA SER A 179 19.73 -0.24 -2.32
C SER A 179 19.93 0.95 -3.25
N LEU A 180 21.06 1.65 -3.16
CA LEU A 180 21.36 2.79 -4.02
C LEU A 180 21.37 2.41 -5.51
N ALA A 181 21.99 1.28 -5.85
CA ALA A 181 22.09 0.81 -7.23
C ALA A 181 20.73 0.54 -7.89
N ILE A 182 19.71 0.25 -7.08
CA ILE A 182 18.35 -0.05 -7.54
C ILE A 182 17.49 1.21 -7.53
N ILE A 183 17.54 2.00 -6.45
CA ILE A 183 16.76 3.23 -6.31
C ILE A 183 17.09 4.26 -7.41
N SER A 184 18.33 4.29 -7.93
CA SER A 184 18.71 5.19 -9.01
C SER A 184 17.97 4.98 -10.34
N GLY A 185 17.31 3.84 -10.51
CA GLY A 185 16.40 3.63 -11.63
C GLY A 185 15.00 4.22 -11.43
N TYR A 186 14.69 4.72 -10.22
CA TYR A 186 13.32 5.11 -9.82
C TYR A 186 13.19 6.52 -9.24
N LEU A 187 14.21 7.04 -8.55
CA LEU A 187 14.27 8.37 -7.92
C LEU A 187 15.32 9.26 -8.60
#